data_AF-A0A2V1B8V9-F1
#
_entry.id   AF-A0A2V1B8V9-F1
#
_cell.length_a   1.000
_cell.length_b   1.000
_cell.length_c   1.000
_cell.angle_alpha   90.00
_cell.angle_beta   90.00
_cell.angle_gamma   90.00
#
_symmetry.space_group_name_H-M   'P 1'
#
loop_
_entity.id
_entity.type
_entity.pdbx_description
1 polymer ?
#
loop_
_entity_poly.entity_id
_entity_poly.type
_entity_poly.pdbx_seq_one_letter_code
_entity_poly.pdbx_strand_id
1 'polypeptide(L)'
;MTDPELVSRARMWLSRELRVFEFLYADGDSPYNHDPVRRRRACNAEFLLEYTVAILKTMDIQGSAGQAEDIIQEFLGRKNTRLFLHELKAWLRSPYGSLSAWDHVVQYDGGNTMP
;
A
#
# COMPACT_ATOMS: atom_id res chain seq x y z
N MET A 1 -1.29 -5.64 20.60
CA MET A 1 -1.82 -6.92 20.03
C MET A 1 -2.36 -6.55 18.66
N THR A 2 -1.82 -7.08 17.56
CA THR A 2 -2.31 -6.67 16.24
C THR A 2 -3.67 -7.31 15.97
N ASP A 3 -4.68 -6.48 15.74
CA ASP A 3 -6.04 -6.90 15.39
C ASP A 3 -6.02 -7.65 14.04
N PRO A 4 -6.42 -8.95 14.00
CA PRO A 4 -6.50 -9.73 12.78
C PRO A 4 -7.36 -9.07 11.69
N GLU A 5 -8.40 -8.33 12.09
CA GLU A 5 -9.26 -7.59 11.16
C GLU A 5 -8.48 -6.46 10.49
N LEU A 6 -7.70 -5.68 11.24
CA LEU A 6 -6.88 -4.60 10.69
C LEU A 6 -5.81 -5.13 9.72
N VAL A 7 -5.23 -6.30 10.00
CA VAL A 7 -4.28 -6.94 9.07
C VAL A 7 -4.97 -7.37 7.78
N SER A 8 -6.15 -7.97 7.88
CA SER A 8 -6.95 -8.37 6.71
C SER A 8 -7.32 -7.15 5.85
N ARG A 9 -7.80 -6.08 6.50
CA ARG A 9 -8.14 -4.81 5.84
C ARG A 9 -6.93 -4.15 5.19
N ALA A 10 -5.77 -4.17 5.84
CA ALA A 10 -4.52 -3.66 5.27
C ALA A 10 -4.13 -4.44 4.02
N ARG A 11 -4.11 -5.78 4.10
CA ARG A 11 -3.77 -6.65 2.95
C ARG A 11 -4.68 -6.43 1.77
N MET A 12 -5.98 -6.26 2.00
CA MET A 12 -6.96 -5.99 0.95
C MET A 12 -6.63 -4.70 0.20
N TRP A 13 -6.40 -3.60 0.92
CA TRP A 13 -6.08 -2.30 0.32
C TRP A 13 -4.72 -2.31 -0.38
N LEU A 14 -3.67 -2.82 0.28
CA LEU A 14 -2.31 -2.91 -0.26
C LEU A 14 -2.26 -3.71 -1.56
N SER A 15 -2.98 -4.83 -1.64
CA SER A 15 -3.02 -5.67 -2.84
C SER A 15 -3.63 -4.96 -4.05
N ARG A 16 -4.54 -4.00 -3.83
CA ARG A 16 -5.11 -3.17 -4.90
C ARG A 16 -4.17 -2.04 -5.26
N GLU A 17 -3.75 -1.25 -4.27
CA GLU A 17 -3.01 -0.02 -4.50
C GLU A 17 -1.60 -0.25 -5.05
N LEU A 18 -0.94 -1.34 -4.63
CA LEU A 18 0.38 -1.65 -5.18
C LEU A 18 0.32 -1.88 -6.70
N ARG A 19 -0.81 -2.32 -7.26
CA ARG A 19 -1.00 -2.50 -8.72
C ARG A 19 -0.99 -1.18 -9.50
N VAL A 20 -1.30 -0.05 -8.87
CA VAL A 20 -1.21 1.29 -9.51
C VAL A 20 0.24 1.62 -9.84
N PHE A 21 1.19 1.12 -9.05
CA PHE A 21 2.60 1.24 -9.31
C PHE A 21 3.01 0.16 -10.31
N GLU A 22 2.62 0.34 -11.57
CA GLU A 22 2.91 -0.61 -12.65
C GLU A 22 4.39 -0.94 -12.70
N PHE A 23 5.31 0.00 -12.41
CA PHE A 23 6.76 -0.25 -12.37
C PHE A 23 7.20 -1.32 -11.35
N LEU A 24 6.39 -1.64 -10.33
CA LEU A 24 6.63 -2.80 -9.46
C LEU A 24 6.48 -4.12 -10.24
N TYR A 25 5.81 -4.08 -11.40
CA TYR A 25 5.45 -5.20 -12.25
C TYR A 25 5.93 -5.07 -13.71
N ALA A 26 6.25 -3.86 -14.18
CA ALA A 26 6.28 -3.48 -15.61
C ALA A 26 7.61 -3.69 -16.31
N ASP A 27 8.70 -4.00 -15.60
CA ASP A 27 9.97 -4.25 -16.30
C ASP A 27 10.00 -5.62 -16.99
N GLY A 28 8.88 -6.15 -17.49
CA GLY A 28 8.72 -7.56 -17.79
C GLY A 28 7.93 -7.86 -19.03
N ASP A 29 8.34 -7.35 -20.18
CA ASP A 29 7.62 -7.61 -21.42
C ASP A 29 8.23 -8.77 -22.23
N SER A 30 7.87 -10.01 -21.87
CA SER A 30 7.75 -11.11 -22.85
C SER A 30 7.07 -12.34 -22.23
N PRO A 31 6.04 -12.90 -22.87
CA PRO A 31 5.21 -13.98 -22.33
C PRO A 31 5.75 -15.41 -22.56
N TYR A 32 6.97 -15.58 -23.09
CA TYR A 32 7.57 -16.91 -23.31
C TYR A 32 8.62 -17.32 -22.27
N ASN A 33 8.87 -16.48 -21.26
CA ASN A 33 10.11 -16.54 -20.51
C ASN A 33 9.92 -17.14 -19.11
N HIS A 34 10.62 -18.25 -18.82
CA HIS A 34 10.77 -18.88 -17.50
C HIS A 34 11.71 -18.02 -16.62
N ASP A 35 11.47 -16.71 -16.64
CA ASP A 35 12.45 -15.67 -16.35
C ASP A 35 12.54 -15.40 -14.85
N PRO A 36 13.70 -15.66 -14.22
CA PRO A 36 13.91 -15.34 -12.81
C PRO A 36 13.62 -13.86 -12.48
N VAL A 37 13.68 -12.96 -13.47
CA VAL A 37 13.42 -11.54 -13.28
C VAL A 37 11.93 -11.24 -13.09
N ARG A 38 10.99 -11.94 -13.76
CA ARG A 38 9.54 -11.80 -13.48
C ARG A 38 9.20 -12.23 -12.05
N ARG A 39 9.83 -13.31 -11.59
CA ARG A 39 9.70 -13.77 -10.20
C ARG A 39 10.24 -12.71 -9.24
N ARG A 40 11.40 -12.10 -9.54
CA ARG A 40 11.96 -11.01 -8.73
C ARG A 40 11.04 -9.79 -8.67
N ARG A 41 10.33 -9.45 -9.75
CA ARG A 41 9.35 -8.34 -9.82
C ARG A 41 8.14 -8.60 -8.93
N ALA A 42 7.51 -9.77 -9.02
CA ALA A 42 6.43 -10.17 -8.10
C ALA A 42 6.91 -10.16 -6.64
N CYS A 43 8.15 -10.59 -6.40
CA CYS A 43 8.76 -10.50 -5.07
C CYS A 43 8.87 -9.05 -4.56
N ASN A 44 9.06 -8.02 -5.41
CA ASN A 44 9.15 -6.64 -4.95
C ASN A 44 7.81 -6.15 -4.39
N ALA A 45 6.71 -6.40 -5.09
CA ALA A 45 5.38 -6.00 -4.62
C ALA A 45 4.93 -6.83 -3.41
N GLU A 46 5.16 -8.14 -3.43
CA GLU A 46 4.89 -9.02 -2.29
C GLU A 46 5.74 -8.63 -1.07
N PHE A 47 7.02 -8.28 -1.29
CA PHE A 47 7.91 -7.79 -0.24
C PHE A 47 7.38 -6.48 0.36
N LEU A 48 7.00 -5.51 -0.47
CA LEU A 48 6.43 -4.25 0.02
C LEU A 48 5.13 -4.46 0.79
N LEU A 49 4.26 -5.38 0.34
CA LEU A 49 3.04 -5.73 1.04
C LEU A 49 3.35 -6.33 2.42
N GLU A 50 4.18 -7.38 2.46
CA GLU A 50 4.52 -8.06 3.73
C GLU A 50 5.29 -7.14 4.67
N TYR A 51 6.19 -6.31 4.15
CA TYR A 51 6.92 -5.32 4.92
C TYR A 51 5.98 -4.27 5.52
N THR A 52 5.06 -3.72 4.73
CA THR A 52 4.07 -2.74 5.22
C THR A 52 3.15 -3.35 6.28
N VAL A 53 2.72 -4.61 6.09
CA VAL A 53 1.94 -5.34 7.10
C VAL A 53 2.76 -5.59 8.37
N ALA A 54 4.04 -5.92 8.26
CA ALA A 54 4.93 -6.10 9.40
C ALA A 54 5.14 -4.79 10.18
N ILE A 55 5.22 -3.66 9.48
CA ILE A 55 5.26 -2.33 10.12
C ILE A 55 3.95 -2.05 10.87
N LEU A 56 2.79 -2.30 10.26
CA LEU A 56 1.50 -2.09 10.92
C LEU A 56 1.36 -2.96 12.19
N LYS A 57 1.90 -4.18 12.16
CA LYS A 57 1.95 -5.06 13.34
C LYS A 57 2.81 -4.52 14.47
N THR A 58 3.85 -3.74 14.15
CA THR A 58 4.85 -3.22 15.10
C THR A 58 4.61 -1.76 15.52
N MET A 59 3.79 -0.99 14.79
CA MET A 59 3.46 0.41 15.12
C MET A 59 2.62 0.59 16.39
N ASP A 60 2.17 -0.50 17.03
CA ASP A 60 1.61 -0.48 18.39
C ASP A 60 2.73 -0.32 19.46
N ILE A 61 4.01 -0.45 19.08
CA ILE A 61 5.11 -0.66 20.03
C ILE A 61 5.98 0.60 20.20
N GLN A 62 6.82 1.03 19.25
CA GLN A 62 7.85 2.04 19.59
C GLN A 62 8.42 2.72 18.34
N GLY A 63 8.09 3.99 18.07
CA GLY A 63 8.94 4.99 17.38
C GLY A 63 9.66 4.67 16.05
N SER A 64 9.49 3.48 15.46
CA SER A 64 10.26 2.93 14.33
C SER A 64 9.71 3.31 12.96
N ALA A 65 8.75 4.22 12.93
CA ALA A 65 8.07 4.66 11.72
C ALA A 65 9.04 5.24 10.66
N GLY A 66 10.16 5.84 11.09
CA GLY A 66 11.14 6.46 10.19
C GLY A 66 11.87 5.46 9.30
N GLN A 67 12.47 4.42 9.87
CA GLN A 67 13.25 3.43 9.09
C GLN A 67 12.36 2.62 8.13
N ALA A 68 11.12 2.39 8.54
CA ALA A 68 10.08 1.76 7.74
C ALA A 68 9.69 2.60 6.51
N GLU A 69 9.45 3.89 6.73
CA GLU A 69 9.17 4.85 5.66
C GLU A 69 10.34 4.96 4.68
N ASP A 70 11.58 4.89 5.20
CA ASP A 70 12.81 4.97 4.41
C ASP A 70 12.95 3.84 3.39
N ILE A 71 12.57 2.61 3.74
CA ILE A 71 12.59 1.50 2.77
C ILE A 71 11.46 1.65 1.74
N ILE A 72 10.25 2.03 2.16
CA ILE A 72 9.13 2.18 1.22
C ILE A 72 9.39 3.30 0.20
N GLN A 73 10.02 4.40 0.61
CA GLN A 73 10.40 5.49 -0.31
C GLN A 73 11.47 5.11 -1.34
N GLU A 74 12.30 4.09 -1.09
CA GLU A 74 13.23 3.59 -2.10
C GLU A 74 12.49 2.94 -3.28
N PHE A 75 11.34 2.32 -3.02
CA PHE A 75 10.53 1.70 -4.08
C PHE A 75 9.53 2.67 -4.71
N LEU A 76 8.78 3.41 -3.90
CA LEU A 76 7.67 4.24 -4.40
C LEU A 76 8.10 5.68 -4.70
N GLY A 77 9.23 6.13 -4.14
CA GLY A 77 9.62 7.53 -4.10
C GLY A 77 8.93 8.29 -2.96
N ARG A 78 9.64 9.27 -2.38
CA ARG A 78 9.22 10.00 -1.16
C ARG A 78 7.79 10.56 -1.21
N LYS A 79 7.40 11.18 -2.32
CA LYS A 79 6.05 11.79 -2.45
C LYS A 79 4.96 10.72 -2.43
N ASN A 80 5.15 9.66 -3.19
CA ASN A 80 4.18 8.56 -3.27
C ASN A 80 4.09 7.80 -1.96
N THR A 81 5.22 7.55 -1.28
CA THR A 81 5.23 6.90 0.03
C THR A 81 4.42 7.66 1.07
N ARG A 82 4.57 8.99 1.15
CA ARG A 82 3.83 9.81 2.10
C ARG A 82 2.32 9.74 1.86
N LEU A 83 1.89 9.88 0.60
CA LEU A 83 0.48 9.79 0.23
C LEU A 83 -0.06 8.38 0.48
N PHE A 84 0.65 7.35 0.05
CA PHE A 84 0.30 5.94 0.22
C PHE A 84 0.12 5.57 1.70
N LEU A 85 1.06 5.94 2.57
CA LEU A 85 0.95 5.69 4.01
C LEU A 85 -0.16 6.52 4.67
N HIS A 86 -0.43 7.72 4.15
CA HIS A 86 -1.54 8.55 4.63
C HIS A 86 -2.89 7.91 4.31
N GLU A 87 -3.10 7.48 3.07
CA GLU A 87 -4.34 6.84 2.63
C GLU A 87 -4.55 5.46 3.29
N LEU A 88 -3.48 4.69 3.48
CA LEU A 88 -3.53 3.43 4.25
C LEU A 88 -4.03 3.67 5.69
N LYS A 89 -3.50 4.69 6.37
CA LYS A 89 -3.95 5.05 7.73
C LYS A 89 -5.39 5.53 7.72
N ALA A 90 -5.80 6.32 6.72
CA ALA A 90 -7.18 6.79 6.58
C ALA A 90 -8.15 5.62 6.36
N TRP A 91 -7.80 4.68 5.49
CA TRP A 91 -8.57 3.45 5.23
C TRP A 91 -8.74 2.60 6.50
N LEU A 92 -7.65 2.36 7.23
CA LEU A 92 -7.68 1.53 8.45
C LEU A 92 -8.52 2.15 9.59
N ARG A 93 -8.65 3.48 9.62
CA ARG A 93 -9.50 4.20 10.58
C ARG A 93 -10.92 4.38 10.09
N SER A 94 -11.19 4.08 8.81
CA SER A 94 -12.50 4.29 8.20
C SER A 94 -13.51 3.23 8.69
N PRO A 95 -14.80 3.57 8.76
CA PRO A 95 -15.85 2.61 9.11
C PRO A 95 -16.22 1.68 7.94
N TYR A 96 -15.67 1.89 6.74
CA TYR A 96 -16.09 1.16 5.54
C TYR A 96 -15.46 -0.24 5.49
N GLY A 97 -16.31 -1.25 5.33
CA GLY A 97 -15.87 -2.65 5.19
C GLY A 97 -15.43 -3.06 3.78
N SER A 98 -15.62 -2.19 2.78
CA SER A 98 -15.26 -2.48 1.39
C SER A 98 -14.54 -1.31 0.72
N LEU A 99 -13.62 -1.65 -0.18
CA LEU A 99 -12.85 -0.69 -0.95
C LEU A 99 -13.73 0.18 -1.86
N SER A 100 -14.78 -0.40 -2.45
CA SER A 100 -15.72 0.36 -3.28
C SER A 100 -16.45 1.45 -2.48
N ALA A 101 -16.91 1.14 -1.26
CA ALA A 101 -17.57 2.14 -0.42
C ALA A 101 -16.60 3.25 0.02
N TRP A 102 -15.33 2.92 0.21
CA TRP A 102 -14.28 3.87 0.53
C TRP A 102 -13.90 4.76 -0.65
N ASP A 103 -13.75 4.21 -1.86
CA ASP A 103 -13.40 4.98 -3.05
C ASP A 103 -14.45 6.06 -3.37
N HIS A 104 -15.73 5.77 -3.14
CA HIS A 104 -16.81 6.75 -3.32
C HIS A 104 -16.69 7.98 -2.40
N VAL A 105 -15.94 7.87 -1.30
CA VAL A 105 -15.83 8.91 -0.27
C VAL A 105 -14.43 9.54 -0.26
N VAL A 106 -13.40 8.79 -0.63
CA VAL A 106 -12.01 9.28 -0.75
C VAL A 106 -11.73 10.01 -2.04
N GLN A 107 -12.60 9.87 -3.06
CA GLN A 107 -12.62 10.84 -4.15
C GLN A 107 -12.75 12.23 -3.52
N TYR A 108 -11.61 12.91 -3.41
CA TYR A 108 -11.47 14.13 -2.64
C TYR A 108 -12.62 15.06 -2.96
N ASP A 109 -13.08 15.71 -1.90
CA ASP A 109 -13.78 17.00 -1.77
C ASP A 109 -13.15 18.11 -2.67
N GLY A 110 -12.89 17.80 -3.94
CA GLY A 110 -12.47 18.70 -5.01
C GLY A 110 -13.68 19.38 -5.67
N GLY A 111 -14.88 19.09 -5.17
CA GLY A 111 -16.03 19.96 -5.34
C GLY A 111 -15.97 21.05 -4.28
N ASN A 112 -15.18 22.10 -4.52
CA ASN A 112 -15.48 23.40 -3.97
C ASN A 112 -16.87 23.82 -4.46
N THR A 113 -17.89 23.40 -3.74
CA THR A 113 -19.20 24.06 -3.69
C THR A 113 -19.36 24.55 -2.26
N MET A 114 -18.60 25.58 -1.90
CA MET A 114 -19.14 26.56 -0.98
C MET A 114 -20.24 27.35 -1.72
N PRO A 115 -21.35 27.68 -1.04
CA PRO A 115 -22.47 28.44 -1.60
C PRO A 115 -22.09 29.86 -2.05
#